data_AF-A0A6G2IAK0-F1
#
_entry.id   AF-A0A6G2IAK0-F1
#
_cell.length_a   1.000
_cell.length_b   1.000
_cell.length_c   1.000
_cell.angle_alpha   90.00
_cell.angle_beta   90.00
_cell.angle_gamma   90.00
#
_symmetry.space_group_name_H-M   'P 1'
#
loop_
_entity.id
_entity.type
_entity.pdbx_description
1 polymer ?
#
loop_
_entity_poly.entity_id
_entity_poly.type
_entity_poly.pdbx_seq_one_letter_code
_entity_poly.pdbx_strand_id
1 'polypeptide(L)'
;MGERLRVSTDDLHTVGVGLRTVATEFEGLDKLMDSYDRRTVGHKGLYERLQDFSDDWDDNRNKMIKEIEGLGTIAKEAAKAYVQLDTALYQALIGKDKKR
;
A
#
# COMPACT_ATOMS: atom_id res chain seq x y z
N MET A 1 -13.74 -31.84 -3.73
CA MET A 1 -14.24 -30.67 -2.98
C MET A 1 -13.11 -29.66 -2.97
N GLY A 2 -13.29 -28.52 -3.66
CA GLY A 2 -12.22 -27.56 -3.89
C GLY A 2 -11.63 -27.04 -2.59
N GLU A 3 -10.33 -26.72 -2.60
CA GLU A 3 -9.68 -25.94 -1.56
C GLU A 3 -10.57 -24.74 -1.22
N ARG A 4 -11.19 -24.77 -0.03
CA ARG A 4 -11.95 -23.63 0.45
C ARG A 4 -10.92 -22.55 0.71
N LEU A 5 -10.93 -21.51 -0.10
CA LEU A 5 -10.18 -20.29 0.15
C LEU A 5 -10.59 -19.80 1.55
N ARG A 6 -9.72 -20.01 2.55
CA ARG A 6 -9.91 -19.46 3.89
C ARG A 6 -9.33 -18.07 3.86
N VAL A 7 -10.21 -17.08 3.65
CA VAL A 7 -9.82 -15.68 3.66
C VAL A 7 -10.15 -15.09 5.02
N SER A 8 -9.13 -14.59 5.72
CA SER A 8 -9.33 -13.71 6.87
C SER A 8 -9.59 -12.30 6.33
N THR A 9 -10.82 -11.83 6.45
CA THR A 9 -11.20 -10.46 6.05
C THR A 9 -10.58 -9.40 6.95
N ASP A 10 -10.32 -9.75 8.21
CA ASP A 10 -9.61 -8.92 9.17
C ASP A 10 -8.13 -8.74 8.79
N ASP A 11 -7.46 -9.82 8.38
CA ASP A 11 -6.07 -9.75 7.91
C ASP A 11 -5.96 -8.89 6.64
N LEU A 12 -6.88 -9.06 5.69
CA LEU A 12 -6.92 -8.25 4.46
C LEU A 12 -7.14 -6.76 4.76
N HIS A 13 -8.05 -6.45 5.67
CA HIS A 13 -8.26 -5.07 6.11
C HIS A 13 -7.02 -4.50 6.80
N THR A 14 -6.42 -5.26 7.72
CA THR A 14 -5.23 -4.88 8.48
C THR A 14 -4.04 -4.61 7.57
N VAL A 15 -3.78 -5.49 6.60
CA VAL A 15 -2.74 -5.29 5.58
C VAL A 15 -3.03 -4.05 4.75
N GLY A 16 -4.29 -3.83 4.34
CA GLY A 16 -4.68 -2.65 3.58
C GLY A 16 -4.39 -1.33 4.31
N VAL A 17 -4.69 -1.28 5.62
CA VAL A 17 -4.39 -0.12 6.47
C VAL A 17 -2.89 0.04 6.67
N GLY A 18 -2.17 -1.04 7.00
CA GLY A 18 -0.73 -1.01 7.24
C GLY A 18 0.08 -0.56 6.02
N LEU A 19 -0.27 -1.06 4.82
CA LEU A 19 0.36 -0.62 3.58
C LEU A 19 0.14 0.87 3.32
N ARG A 20 -1.08 1.38 3.57
CA ARG A 20 -1.35 2.81 3.45
C ARG A 20 -0.52 3.65 4.43
N THR A 21 -0.38 3.20 5.67
CA THR A 21 0.50 3.87 6.65
C THR A 21 1.94 3.92 6.16
N VAL A 22 2.47 2.80 5.67
CA VAL A 22 3.82 2.76 5.10
C VAL A 22 3.96 3.76 3.94
N ALA A 23 3.02 3.79 2.99
CA ALA A 23 3.03 4.75 1.89
C ALA A 23 3.12 6.21 2.40
N THR A 24 2.30 6.59 3.38
CA THR A 24 2.32 7.93 3.97
C THR A 24 3.64 8.29 4.64
N GLU A 25 4.27 7.35 5.36
CA GLU A 25 5.60 7.58 5.95
C GLU A 25 6.67 7.82 4.87
N PHE A 26 6.62 7.08 3.75
CA PHE A 26 7.53 7.28 2.62
C PHE A 26 7.29 8.58 1.86
N GLU A 27 6.04 9.06 1.77
CA GLU A 27 5.70 10.36 1.18
C GLU A 27 6.25 11.54 2.01
N GLY A 28 6.34 11.39 3.33
CA GLY A 28 6.86 12.41 4.24
C GLY A 28 8.39 12.59 4.20
N LEU A 29 9.10 11.78 3.42
CA LEU A 29 10.55 11.89 3.27
C LEU A 29 10.91 12.86 2.13
N ASP A 30 11.72 13.87 2.44
CA ASP A 30 12.27 14.82 1.47
C ASP A 30 13.34 14.19 0.57
N LYS A 31 13.62 14.85 -0.57
CA LYS A 31 14.77 14.51 -1.41
C LYS A 31 16.08 14.69 -0.63
N LEU A 32 16.95 13.69 -0.73
CA LEU A 32 18.20 13.63 0.03
C LEU A 32 19.12 14.83 -0.21
N MET A 33 19.17 15.33 -1.45
CA MET A 33 20.06 16.44 -1.83
C MET A 33 19.45 17.84 -1.76
N ASP A 34 18.15 17.98 -1.51
CA ASP A 34 17.49 19.31 -1.48
C ASP A 34 18.05 20.23 -0.38
N SER A 35 18.65 19.64 0.67
CA SER A 35 19.27 20.37 1.79
C SER A 35 20.75 20.71 1.58
N TYR A 36 21.40 20.20 0.53
CA TYR A 36 22.84 20.36 0.32
C TYR A 36 23.15 21.09 -0.99
N ASP A 37 23.77 22.26 -0.90
CA ASP A 37 24.25 22.96 -2.08
C ASP A 37 25.64 22.47 -2.53
N ARG A 38 26.05 22.86 -3.75
CA ARG A 38 27.38 22.53 -4.28
C ARG A 38 28.51 23.01 -3.37
N ARG A 39 28.33 24.12 -2.65
CA ARG A 39 29.36 24.69 -1.77
C ARG A 39 29.61 23.80 -0.56
N THR A 40 28.55 23.14 -0.07
CA THR A 40 28.60 22.18 1.03
C THR A 40 29.36 20.92 0.62
N VAL A 41 29.12 20.42 -0.59
CA VAL A 41 29.81 19.22 -1.11
C VAL A 41 31.24 19.53 -1.61
N GLY A 42 31.51 20.77 -2.01
CA GLY A 42 32.82 21.27 -2.43
C GLY A 42 33.26 20.82 -3.83
N HIS A 43 33.19 19.52 -4.13
CA HIS A 43 33.61 18.96 -5.42
C HIS A 43 32.45 18.83 -6.41
N LYS A 44 32.57 19.47 -7.59
CA LYS A 44 31.50 19.52 -8.61
C LYS A 44 31.03 18.13 -9.04
N GLY A 45 31.95 17.25 -9.43
CA GLY A 45 31.58 15.92 -9.93
C GLY A 45 31.02 15.01 -8.83
N LEU A 46 31.34 15.27 -7.56
CA LEU A 46 30.75 14.53 -6.44
C LEU A 46 29.31 15.02 -6.21
N TYR A 47 29.11 16.34 -6.22
CA TYR A 47 27.79 16.96 -6.13
C TYR A 47 26.85 16.44 -7.22
N GLU A 48 27.29 16.42 -8.48
CA GLU A 48 26.50 15.91 -9.60
C GLU A 48 26.09 14.45 -9.39
N ARG A 49 27.00 13.59 -8.92
CA ARG A 49 26.68 12.17 -8.67
C ARG A 49 25.76 11.96 -7.47
N LEU A 50 25.88 12.79 -6.44
CA LEU A 50 24.96 12.75 -5.30
C LEU A 50 23.57 13.25 -5.70
N GLN A 51 23.50 14.25 -6.57
CA GLN A 51 22.23 14.75 -7.12
C GLN A 51 21.55 13.66 -7.96
N ASP A 52 22.28 13.04 -8.91
CA ASP A 52 21.76 11.94 -9.73
C ASP A 52 21.23 10.81 -8.85
N PHE A 53 21.99 10.41 -7.82
CA PHE A 53 21.55 9.40 -6.85
C PHE A 53 20.28 9.80 -6.09
N SER A 54 20.20 11.06 -5.66
CA SER A 54 19.02 11.56 -4.93
C SER A 54 17.77 11.57 -5.80
N ASP A 55 17.91 11.95 -7.07
CA ASP A 55 16.81 11.96 -8.02
C ASP A 55 16.36 10.53 -8.37
N ASP A 56 17.30 9.62 -8.63
CA ASP A 56 17.00 8.19 -8.85
C ASP A 56 16.33 7.55 -7.62
N TRP A 57 16.80 7.86 -6.41
CA TRP A 57 16.18 7.39 -5.17
C TRP A 57 14.75 7.91 -5.04
N ASP A 58 14.53 9.20 -5.32
CA ASP A 58 13.19 9.81 -5.25
C ASP A 58 12.22 9.17 -6.24
N ASP A 59 12.63 8.99 -7.49
CA ASP A 59 11.83 8.34 -8.52
C ASP A 59 11.45 6.90 -8.13
N ASN A 60 12.41 6.13 -7.60
CA ASN A 60 12.15 4.76 -7.16
C ASN A 60 11.29 4.71 -5.89
N ARG A 61 11.47 5.63 -4.94
CA ARG A 61 10.60 5.79 -3.77
C ARG A 61 9.17 6.06 -4.19
N ASN A 62 8.97 6.99 -5.12
CA ASN A 62 7.66 7.35 -5.66
C ASN A 62 6.96 6.18 -6.38
N LYS A 63 7.72 5.34 -7.11
CA LYS A 63 7.17 4.10 -7.70
C LYS A 63 6.73 3.11 -6.63
N MET A 64 7.58 2.88 -5.62
CA MET A 64 7.27 1.96 -4.52
C MET A 64 6.02 2.40 -3.73
N ILE A 65 5.87 3.70 -3.45
CA ILE A 65 4.67 4.27 -2.81
C ILE A 65 3.41 3.88 -3.60
N LYS A 66 3.41 4.13 -4.92
CA LYS A 66 2.26 3.82 -5.80
C LYS A 66 1.92 2.33 -5.81
N GLU A 67 2.93 1.46 -5.80
CA GLU A 67 2.72 0.01 -5.73
C GLU A 67 2.10 -0.41 -4.39
N ILE A 68 2.61 0.13 -3.28
CA ILE A 68 2.09 -0.11 -1.93
C ILE A 68 0.64 0.36 -1.80
N GLU A 69 0.31 1.55 -2.30
CA GLU A 69 -1.06 2.07 -2.33
C GLU A 69 -2.00 1.19 -3.17
N GLY A 70 -1.51 0.71 -4.32
CA GLY A 70 -2.24 -0.22 -5.18
C GLY A 70 -2.57 -1.52 -4.46
N LEU A 71 -1.58 -2.13 -3.80
CA LEU A 71 -1.77 -3.33 -3.00
C LEU A 71 -2.75 -3.10 -1.84
N GLY A 72 -2.61 -1.98 -1.13
CA GLY A 72 -3.50 -1.62 -0.03
C GLY A 72 -4.96 -1.45 -0.47
N THR A 73 -5.16 -0.82 -1.63
CA THR A 73 -6.49 -0.65 -2.25
C THR A 73 -7.11 -2.00 -2.62
N ILE A 74 -6.34 -2.89 -3.26
CA ILE A 74 -6.81 -4.23 -3.62
C ILE A 74 -7.20 -5.04 -2.38
N ALA A 75 -6.36 -5.04 -1.34
CA ALA A 75 -6.63 -5.77 -0.11
C ALA A 75 -7.92 -5.29 0.58
N LYS A 76 -8.12 -3.97 0.64
CA LYS A 76 -9.32 -3.36 1.22
C LYS A 76 -10.59 -3.71 0.42
N GLU A 77 -10.55 -3.60 -0.90
CA GLU A 77 -11.71 -3.93 -1.74
C GLU A 77 -12.01 -5.43 -1.71
N ALA A 78 -10.98 -6.29 -1.65
CA ALA A 78 -11.16 -7.73 -1.43
C ALA A 78 -11.87 -8.01 -0.09
N ALA A 79 -11.40 -7.41 1.02
CA ALA A 79 -12.04 -7.57 2.33
C ALA A 79 -13.53 -7.18 2.29
N LYS A 80 -13.83 -6.02 1.68
CA LYS A 80 -15.20 -5.53 1.51
C LYS A 80 -16.06 -6.50 0.70
N ALA A 81 -15.54 -7.02 -0.42
CA ALA A 81 -16.26 -7.97 -1.26
C ALA A 81 -16.60 -9.26 -0.51
N TYR A 82 -15.65 -9.82 0.26
CA TYR A 82 -15.89 -11.01 1.08
C TYR A 82 -16.95 -10.77 2.17
N VAL A 83 -16.90 -9.63 2.89
CA VAL A 83 -17.91 -9.29 3.90
C VAL A 83 -19.30 -9.15 3.28
N GLN A 84 -19.41 -8.53 2.10
CA GLN A 84 -20.68 -8.41 1.39
C GLN A 84 -21.23 -9.78 0.97
N LEU A 85 -20.37 -10.66 0.47
CA LEU A 85 -20.73 -12.01 0.06
C LEU A 85 -21.18 -12.87 1.25
N ASP A 86 -20.46 -12.81 2.37
CA ASP A 86 -20.83 -13.51 3.62
C ASP A 86 -22.15 -12.98 4.18
N THR A 87 -22.37 -11.66 4.15
CA THR A 87 -23.63 -11.06 4.59
C THR A 87 -24.80 -11.54 3.72
N ALA A 88 -24.63 -11.56 2.39
CA ALA A 88 -25.65 -12.03 1.47
C ALA A 88 -25.97 -13.53 1.67
N LEU A 89 -24.94 -14.36 1.89
CA LEU A 89 -25.09 -15.78 2.16
C LEU A 89 -25.83 -16.02 3.49
N TYR A 90 -25.45 -15.30 4.55
CA TYR A 90 -26.12 -15.37 5.85
C TYR A 90 -27.61 -15.01 5.75
N GLN A 91 -27.95 -13.92 5.06
CA GLN A 91 -29.33 -13.51 4.84
C GLN A 91 -30.12 -14.54 4.04
N ALA A 92 -29.51 -15.16 3.03
CA ALA A 92 -30.14 -16.21 2.24
C ALA A 92 -30.42 -17.49 3.06
N LEU A 93 -29.54 -17.82 4.01
CA LEU A 93 -29.69 -18.98 4.90
C LEU A 93 -30.76 -18.71 5.98
N ILE A 94 -30.67 -17.62 6.74
CA ILE A 94 -31.67 -17.28 7.77
C ILE A 94 -33.03 -16.95 7.15
N GLY A 95 -33.05 -16.27 6.01
CA GLY A 95 -34.28 -15.98 5.28
C GLY A 95 -35.03 -17.23 4.79
N LYS A 96 -34.31 -18.34 4.56
CA LYS A 96 -34.91 -19.66 4.28
C LYS A 96 -35.45 -20.33 5.54
N ASP A 97 -34.75 -20.21 6.68
CA ASP A 97 -35.19 -20.83 7.93
C ASP A 97 -36.43 -20.17 8.53
N LYS A 98 -36.67 -18.87 8.30
CA LYS A 98 -37.92 -18.19 8.74
C LYS A 98 -39.18 -18.57 7.94
N LYS A 99 -39.05 -19.34 6.85
CA LYS A 99 -40.18 -19.78 6.00
C LYS A 99 -40.58 -21.25 6.22
N ARG A 100 -40.04 -21.91 7.26
CA ARG A 100 -40.40 -23.27 7.66
C ARG A 100 -41.03 -23.29 9.04
#